data_AF-X1GXZ1-F1
#
_entry.id   AF-X1GXZ1-F1
#
_cell.length_a   1.000
_cell.length_b   1.000
_cell.length_c   1.000
_cell.angle_alpha   90.00
_cell.angle_beta   90.00
_cell.angle_gamma   90.00
#
_symmetry.space_group_name_H-M   'P 1'
#
loop_
_entity.id
_entity.type
_entity.pdbx_description
1 polymer ?
#
loop_
_entity_poly.entity_id
_entity_poly.type
_entity_poly.pdbx_seq_one_letter_code
_entity_poly.pdbx_strand_id
1 'polypeptide(L)'
;MSVFTFNIIKILILATLSAGIAFVLAPILIKFLHKFKFWKKEARKKTITGEEAEVFYSLHKERETTVPRGGGALIWISVLIVIFLFFALANFTDIWWISKLNFLS
;
A
#
# COMPACT_ATOMS: atom_id res chain seq x y z
N MET A 1 -7.83 27.59 -16.04
CA MET A 1 -7.69 26.12 -16.07
C MET A 1 -9.07 25.51 -16.01
N SER A 2 -9.40 24.50 -16.83
CA SER A 2 -10.71 23.85 -16.72
C SER A 2 -10.80 23.06 -15.41
N VAL A 3 -12.01 22.87 -14.89
CA VAL A 3 -12.25 22.03 -13.70
C VAL A 3 -11.70 20.62 -13.90
N PHE A 4 -11.83 20.09 -15.12
CA PHE A 4 -11.29 18.79 -15.51
C PHE A 4 -9.77 18.74 -15.38
N THR A 5 -9.05 19.70 -15.97
CA THR A 5 -7.58 19.77 -15.90
C THR A 5 -7.11 19.90 -14.46
N PHE A 6 -7.80 20.72 -13.66
CA PHE A 6 -7.48 20.88 -12.23
C PHE A 6 -7.60 19.57 -11.45
N ASN A 7 -8.69 18.82 -11.66
CA ASN A 7 -8.91 17.55 -10.99
C ASN A 7 -7.86 16.49 -11.35
N ILE A 8 -7.44 16.45 -12.63
CA ILE A 8 -6.35 15.56 -13.06
C ILE A 8 -5.06 15.88 -12.31
N ILE A 9 -4.68 17.16 -12.28
CA ILE A 9 -3.46 17.60 -11.61
C ILE A 9 -3.52 17.26 -10.11
N LYS A 10 -4.65 17.55 -9.45
CA LYS A 10 -4.88 17.21 -8.04
C LYS A 10 -4.68 15.71 -7.79
N ILE A 11 -5.33 14.86 -8.58
CA ILE A 11 -5.25 13.40 -8.40
C ILE A 11 -3.83 12.90 -8.64
N LEU A 12 -3.16 13.35 -9.69
CA LEU A 12 -1.80 12.91 -10.00
C LEU A 12 -0.80 13.32 -8.92
N ILE A 13 -0.86 14.56 -8.43
CA ILE A 13 0.01 15.04 -7.34
C ILE A 13 -0.20 14.18 -6.08
N LEU A 14 -1.45 13.96 -5.68
CA LEU A 14 -1.76 13.20 -4.48
C LEU A 14 -1.39 11.72 -4.63
N ALA A 15 -1.54 11.15 -5.81
CA ALA A 15 -1.10 9.79 -6.12
C ALA A 15 0.43 9.66 -6.03
N THR A 16 1.18 10.60 -6.62
CA THR A 16 2.65 10.62 -6.56
C THR A 16 3.14 10.80 -5.12
N LEU A 17 2.52 11.69 -4.35
CA LEU A 17 2.86 11.88 -2.93
C LEU A 17 2.59 10.61 -2.10
N SER A 18 1.43 9.97 -2.29
CA SER A 18 1.10 8.72 -1.61
C SER A 18 2.08 7.61 -1.96
N ALA A 19 2.47 7.47 -3.23
CA ALA A 19 3.48 6.51 -3.66
C ALA A 19 4.86 6.81 -3.04
N GLY A 20 5.27 8.08 -2.98
CA GLY A 20 6.50 8.50 -2.32
C GLY A 20 6.53 8.13 -0.84
N ILE A 21 5.44 8.40 -0.12
CA ILE A 21 5.28 8.00 1.29
C ILE A 21 5.31 6.48 1.44
N ALA A 22 4.67 5.74 0.54
CA ALA A 22 4.69 4.28 0.55
C ALA A 22 6.12 3.72 0.43
N PHE A 23 6.97 4.28 -0.44
CA PHE A 23 8.37 3.86 -0.53
C PHE A 23 9.15 4.09 0.77
N VAL A 24 8.91 5.22 1.44
CA VAL A 24 9.54 5.53 2.73
C VAL A 24 9.05 4.58 3.84
N LEU A 25 7.77 4.21 3.83
CA LEU A 25 7.18 3.30 4.82
C LEU A 25 7.47 1.81 4.55
N ALA A 26 7.82 1.44 3.32
CA ALA A 26 8.08 0.06 2.93
C ALA A 26 9.08 -0.67 3.84
N PRO A 27 10.30 -0.15 4.14
CA PRO A 27 11.24 -0.85 5.01
C PRO A 27 10.71 -1.05 6.44
N ILE A 28 9.90 -0.11 6.95
CA ILE A 28 9.28 -0.21 8.28
C ILE A 28 8.26 -1.34 8.30
N LEU A 29 7.38 -1.36 7.29
CA LEU A 29 6.36 -2.41 7.17
C LEU A 29 7.01 -3.79 6.96
N ILE A 30 8.04 -3.90 6.12
CA ILE A 30 8.73 -5.17 5.88
C ILE A 30 9.29 -5.73 7.20
N LYS A 31 10.00 -4.90 8.00
CA LYS A 31 10.50 -5.32 9.32
C LYS A 31 9.38 -5.77 10.26
N PHE A 32 8.27 -5.03 10.27
CA PHE A 32 7.08 -5.39 11.06
C PHE A 32 6.49 -6.73 10.63
N LEU A 33 6.25 -6.94 9.33
CA LEU A 33 5.69 -8.19 8.81
C LEU A 33 6.62 -9.38 9.08
N HIS A 34 7.94 -9.18 9.03
CA HIS A 34 8.89 -10.22 9.41
C HIS A 34 8.82 -10.56 10.90
N LYS A 35 8.70 -9.55 11.78
CA LYS A 35 8.55 -9.76 13.24
C LYS A 35 7.33 -10.62 13.57
N PHE A 36 6.20 -10.37 12.91
CA PHE A 36 4.96 -11.13 13.10
C PHE A 36 4.88 -12.41 12.26
N LYS A 37 5.93 -12.70 11.48
CA LYS A 37 5.97 -13.82 10.54
C LYS A 37 4.76 -13.85 9.62
N PHE A 38 4.32 -12.70 9.12
CA PHE A 38 3.08 -12.56 8.35
C PHE A 38 3.27 -13.02 6.90
N TRP A 39 3.41 -14.32 6.73
CA TRP A 39 3.56 -15.03 5.46
C TRP A 39 2.79 -16.34 5.51
N LYS A 40 2.70 -17.05 4.38
CA LYS A 40 2.02 -18.35 4.31
C LYS A 40 2.77 -19.38 5.15
N LYS A 41 2.11 -20.03 6.09
CA LYS A 41 2.77 -20.99 7.00
C LYS A 41 3.11 -22.31 6.33
N GLU A 42 2.29 -22.73 5.38
CA GLU A 42 2.48 -23.96 4.62
C GLU A 42 2.40 -23.68 3.12
N ALA A 43 3.33 -24.24 2.37
CA ALA A 43 3.27 -24.23 0.91
C ALA A 43 2.15 -25.13 0.39
N ARG A 44 1.66 -24.86 -0.82
CA ARG A 44 0.56 -25.64 -1.41
C ARG A 44 1.03 -27.09 -1.67
N LYS A 45 0.37 -28.07 -1.05
CA LYS A 45 0.67 -29.51 -1.19
C LYS A 45 -0.18 -30.23 -2.23
N LYS A 46 -1.37 -29.70 -2.56
CA LYS A 46 -2.31 -30.31 -3.52
C LYS A 46 -2.45 -29.48 -4.80
N THR A 47 -2.61 -30.17 -5.93
CA THR A 47 -2.95 -29.57 -7.22
C THR A 47 -4.41 -29.11 -7.23
N ILE A 48 -4.82 -28.40 -8.29
CA ILE A 48 -6.22 -28.03 -8.52
C ILE A 48 -7.15 -29.24 -8.71
N THR A 49 -6.60 -30.40 -9.10
CA THR A 49 -7.33 -31.67 -9.25
C THR A 49 -7.30 -32.53 -7.98
N GLY A 50 -6.61 -32.09 -6.92
CA GLY A 50 -6.56 -32.76 -5.61
C GLY A 50 -5.40 -33.73 -5.42
N GLU A 51 -4.60 -33.96 -6.45
CA GLU A 51 -3.39 -34.80 -6.43
C GLU A 51 -2.24 -34.12 -5.67
N GLU A 52 -1.24 -34.88 -5.24
CA GLU A 52 -0.05 -34.31 -4.59
C GLU A 52 0.82 -33.55 -5.59
N ALA A 53 1.09 -32.28 -5.30
CA ALA A 53 1.88 -31.40 -6.15
C ALA A 53 3.36 -31.47 -5.77
N GLU A 54 3.97 -32.65 -5.84
CA GLU A 54 5.29 -32.94 -5.24
C GLU A 54 6.41 -32.07 -5.84
N VAL A 55 6.43 -31.89 -7.17
CA VAL A 55 7.40 -31.02 -7.88
C VAL A 55 7.16 -29.55 -7.57
N PHE A 56 5.91 -29.10 -7.51
CA PHE A 56 5.61 -27.70 -7.18
C PHE A 56 5.99 -27.38 -5.74
N TYR A 57 5.67 -28.30 -4.83
CA TYR A 57 6.01 -28.20 -3.41
C TYR A 57 7.52 -28.18 -3.21
N SER A 58 8.27 -29.09 -3.84
CA SER A 58 9.73 -29.13 -3.71
C SER A 58 10.41 -27.84 -4.19
N LEU A 59 9.89 -27.23 -5.26
CA LEU A 59 10.41 -25.99 -5.84
C LEU A 59 9.99 -24.71 -5.10
N HIS A 60 8.82 -24.69 -4.44
CA HIS A 60 8.24 -23.45 -3.88
C HIS A 60 8.09 -23.44 -2.35
N LYS A 61 8.38 -24.54 -1.66
CA LYS A 61 8.19 -24.67 -0.20
C LYS A 61 8.91 -23.59 0.61
N GLU A 62 10.14 -23.25 0.26
CA GLU A 62 10.93 -22.26 1.00
C GLU A 62 10.51 -20.82 0.68
N ARG A 63 10.24 -20.52 -0.59
CA ARG A 63 9.85 -19.18 -1.01
C ARG A 63 8.46 -18.79 -0.51
N GLU A 64 7.48 -19.68 -0.59
CA GLU A 64 6.11 -19.38 -0.12
C GLU A 64 6.05 -19.11 1.38
N THR A 65 7.00 -19.65 2.14
CA THR A 65 7.04 -19.60 3.61
C THR A 65 8.00 -18.55 4.17
N THR A 66 8.65 -17.76 3.33
CA THR A 66 9.61 -16.72 3.75
C THR A 66 9.22 -15.31 3.32
N VAL A 67 8.40 -15.17 2.28
CA VAL A 67 8.00 -13.86 1.75
C VAL A 67 6.77 -13.30 2.50
N PRO A 68 6.90 -12.14 3.18
CA PRO A 68 5.78 -11.52 3.89
C PRO A 68 4.65 -11.11 2.93
N ARG A 69 3.40 -11.32 3.36
CA ARG A 69 2.17 -11.07 2.60
C ARG A 69 1.34 -9.99 3.27
N GLY A 70 1.72 -8.73 3.15
CA GLY A 70 0.97 -7.63 3.78
C GLY A 70 1.04 -6.30 3.03
N GLY A 71 1.45 -6.33 1.76
CA GLY A 71 1.73 -5.12 0.99
C GLY A 71 0.53 -4.17 0.86
N GLY A 72 -0.71 -4.69 0.88
CA GLY A 72 -1.91 -3.86 0.83
C GLY A 72 -1.99 -2.85 1.98
N ALA A 73 -1.48 -3.19 3.17
CA ALA A 73 -1.45 -2.28 4.31
C ALA A 73 -0.62 -1.01 4.00
N LEU A 74 0.43 -1.15 3.18
CA LEU A 74 1.26 -0.02 2.76
C LEU A 74 0.46 1.03 2.00
N ILE A 75 -0.41 0.58 1.09
CA ILE A 75 -1.26 1.44 0.26
C ILE A 75 -2.30 2.15 1.13
N TRP A 76 -3.00 1.40 2.00
CA TRP A 76 -4.01 1.99 2.89
C TRP A 76 -3.40 3.03 3.83
N ILE A 77 -2.27 2.72 4.46
CA ILE A 77 -1.61 3.63 5.39
C ILE A 77 -1.09 4.87 4.68
N SER A 78 -0.46 4.75 3.51
CA SER A 78 0.08 5.91 2.78
C SER A 78 -1.05 6.85 2.32
N VAL A 79 -2.15 6.30 1.81
CA VAL A 79 -3.33 7.08 1.40
C VAL A 79 -3.96 7.80 2.60
N LEU A 80 -4.14 7.11 3.72
CA LEU A 80 -4.69 7.73 4.93
C LEU A 80 -3.80 8.86 5.45
N ILE A 81 -2.47 8.68 5.45
CA ILE A 81 -1.53 9.74 5.84
C ILE A 81 -1.71 10.97 4.95
N VAL A 82 -1.79 10.80 3.62
CA VAL A 82 -2.01 11.94 2.70
C VAL A 82 -3.35 12.62 2.97
N ILE A 83 -4.43 11.85 3.16
CA ILE A 83 -5.76 12.40 3.45
C ILE A 83 -5.72 13.25 4.73
N PHE A 84 -5.21 12.70 5.83
CA PHE A 84 -5.19 13.41 7.10
C PHE A 84 -4.19 14.56 7.13
N LEU A 85 -3.07 14.46 6.39
CA LEU A 85 -2.13 15.55 6.22
C LEU A 85 -2.79 16.75 5.54
N PHE A 86 -3.45 16.55 4.40
CA PHE A 86 -4.11 17.65 3.69
C PHE A 86 -5.38 18.14 4.40
N PHE A 87 -6.08 17.26 5.12
CA PHE A 87 -7.15 17.68 6.02
C PHE A 87 -6.63 18.61 7.12
N ALA A 88 -5.57 18.21 7.84
CA ALA A 88 -4.99 19.06 8.89
C ALA A 88 -4.47 20.38 8.31
N LEU A 89 -3.71 20.35 7.21
CA LEU A 89 -3.21 21.55 6.54
C LEU A 89 -4.34 22.49 6.11
N ALA A 90 -5.45 21.97 5.59
CA ALA A 90 -6.59 22.79 5.19
C ALA A 90 -7.32 23.44 6.38
N ASN A 91 -7.30 22.82 7.56
CA ASN A 91 -7.93 23.38 8.76
C ASN A 91 -7.03 24.35 9.54
N PHE A 92 -5.70 24.16 9.46
CA PHE A 92 -4.74 25.02 10.17
C PHE A 92 -4.16 26.15 9.32
N THR A 93 -4.37 26.13 8.00
CA THR A 93 -3.85 27.18 7.10
C THR A 93 -4.98 27.84 6.32
N ASP A 94 -4.95 29.17 6.22
CA ASP A 94 -5.90 29.95 5.41
C ASP A 94 -5.50 30.00 3.92
N ILE A 95 -4.71 29.01 3.47
CA ILE A 95 -4.15 28.99 2.12
C ILE A 95 -5.17 28.37 1.15
N TRP A 96 -5.73 29.21 0.28
CA TRP A 96 -6.84 28.86 -0.61
C TRP A 96 -6.62 27.60 -1.47
N TRP A 97 -5.41 27.34 -1.94
CA TRP A 97 -5.11 26.19 -2.81
C TRP A 97 -4.92 24.89 -2.02
N ILE A 98 -4.48 24.96 -0.75
CA ILE A 98 -4.35 23.79 0.12
C ILE A 98 -5.73 23.24 0.45
N SER A 99 -6.70 24.12 0.72
CA SER A 99 -8.10 23.72 0.92
C SER A 99 -8.66 22.96 -0.28
N LYS A 100 -8.20 23.25 -1.50
CA LYS A 100 -8.60 22.51 -2.71
C LYS A 100 -7.97 21.12 -2.81
N LEU A 101 -6.88 20.83 -2.09
CA LEU A 101 -6.23 19.51 -2.05
C LEU A 101 -6.83 18.59 -0.97
N ASN A 102 -7.58 19.13 -0.02
CA ASN A 102 -8.33 18.34 0.94
C ASN A 102 -9.30 17.39 0.20
N PHE A 103 -9.39 16.14 0.68
CA PHE A 103 -10.28 15.12 0.13
C PHE A 103 -11.59 14.98 0.93
N LEU A 104 -11.61 15.51 2.16
CA LEU A 104 -12.74 15.34 3.09
C LEU A 104 -13.70 16.55 3.11
N SER A 105 -13.45 17.59 2.32
CA SER A 105 -14.31 18.79 2.19
C SER A 105 -14.55 19.17 0.74
#